data_AF-A0A257UWR5-F1
#
_entry.id   AF-A0A257UWR5-F1
#
_cell.length_a   1.000
_cell.length_b   1.000
_cell.length_c   1.000
_cell.angle_alpha   90.00
_cell.angle_beta   90.00
_cell.angle_gamma   90.00
#
_symmetry.space_group_name_H-M   'P 1'
#
loop_
_entity.id
_entity.type
_entity.pdbx_description
1 polymer ?
#
loop_
_entity_poly.entity_id
_entity_poly.type
_entity_poly.pdbx_seq_one_letter_code
_entity_poly.pdbx_strand_id
1 'polypeptide(L)'
;MGLLLLFNAFNGLIQGAFYALMALGLALILGLNNTINFAQGAFMALAAYFAFTLVPYVGFWGGLIIAPLLAGALGLAIETTLIRRLYNRKDPIYTLLLTFGLAFIMQDMIRTIWGAQGKPLEIPQFLNQPLSSTYFFLTGYRLFVVGVALVGTGALFGVLRFTRIGIRIRAGNSDLETISALGVNIYLLRSANFVIGIVFAGVAGILAAGQLGLNPNMGDALIMPAFVAIVVGGVGSLVGSLLGGLIIGLASGITTAFYPAASEVVIYIIMGVMLVVRPRGLMGQEGLFE
;
A
#
# COMPACT_ATOMS: atom_id res chain seq x y z
N MET A 1 -28.08 -15.51 -8.66
CA MET A 1 -27.80 -14.15 -8.17
C MET A 1 -26.96 -14.14 -6.89
N GLY A 2 -27.37 -14.80 -5.80
CA GLY A 2 -26.63 -14.77 -4.53
C GLY A 2 -25.16 -15.23 -4.60
N LEU A 3 -24.85 -16.30 -5.36
CA LEU A 3 -23.48 -16.79 -5.51
C LEU A 3 -22.57 -15.84 -6.31
N LEU A 4 -23.12 -15.11 -7.29
CA LEU A 4 -22.38 -14.08 -8.04
C LEU A 4 -22.09 -12.86 -7.18
N LEU A 5 -23.02 -12.46 -6.31
CA LEU A 5 -22.80 -11.38 -5.36
C LEU A 5 -21.75 -11.77 -4.32
N LEU A 6 -21.81 -12.98 -3.77
CA LEU A 6 -20.79 -13.48 -2.85
C LEU A 6 -19.40 -13.56 -3.50
N PHE A 7 -19.32 -14.03 -4.75
CA PHE A 7 -18.07 -14.07 -5.51
C PHE A 7 -17.45 -12.67 -5.66
N ASN A 8 -18.24 -11.71 -6.10
CA ASN A 8 -17.76 -10.35 -6.37
C ASN A 8 -17.49 -9.55 -5.09
N ALA A 9 -18.29 -9.73 -4.04
CA ALA A 9 -18.01 -9.16 -2.73
C ALA A 9 -16.68 -9.70 -2.18
N PHE A 10 -16.40 -10.99 -2.37
CA PHE A 10 -15.13 -11.58 -1.94
C PHE A 10 -13.94 -11.11 -2.80
N ASN A 11 -14.11 -10.97 -4.12
CA ASN A 11 -13.11 -10.30 -4.98
C ASN A 11 -12.84 -8.87 -4.51
N GLY A 12 -13.90 -8.12 -4.19
CA GLY A 12 -13.80 -6.78 -3.64
C GLY A 12 -13.06 -6.74 -2.30
N LEU A 13 -13.27 -7.73 -1.43
CA LEU A 13 -12.55 -7.85 -0.17
C LEU A 13 -11.05 -8.07 -0.40
N ILE A 14 -10.68 -8.93 -1.33
CA ILE A 14 -9.27 -9.19 -1.69
C ILE A 14 -8.64 -7.92 -2.26
N GLN A 15 -9.32 -7.25 -3.17
CA GLN A 15 -8.84 -6.01 -3.76
C GLN A 15 -8.73 -4.90 -2.71
N GLY A 16 -9.68 -4.85 -1.77
CA GLY A 16 -9.65 -4.00 -0.61
C GLY A 16 -8.50 -4.31 0.35
N ALA A 17 -8.06 -5.56 0.45
CA ALA A 17 -6.87 -5.93 1.20
C ALA A 17 -5.59 -5.37 0.56
N PHE A 18 -5.48 -5.41 -0.78
CA PHE A 18 -4.37 -4.76 -1.49
C PHE A 18 -4.38 -3.25 -1.29
N TYR A 19 -5.55 -2.61 -1.45
CA TYR A 19 -5.72 -1.18 -1.21
C TYR A 19 -5.41 -0.81 0.24
N ALA A 20 -5.83 -1.61 1.21
CA ALA A 20 -5.59 -1.36 2.63
C ALA A 20 -4.11 -1.46 2.98
N LEU A 21 -3.39 -2.48 2.50
CA LEU A 21 -1.94 -2.60 2.73
C LEU A 21 -1.16 -1.44 2.08
N MET A 22 -1.52 -1.08 0.84
CA MET A 22 -0.93 0.06 0.15
C MET A 22 -1.24 1.38 0.85
N ALA A 23 -2.49 1.58 1.28
CA ALA A 23 -2.96 2.76 2.00
C ALA A 23 -2.29 2.88 3.37
N LEU A 24 -2.07 1.78 4.10
CA LEU A 24 -1.32 1.79 5.35
C LEU A 24 0.11 2.27 5.13
N GLY A 25 0.80 1.77 4.09
CA GLY A 25 2.15 2.21 3.76
C GLY A 25 2.20 3.69 3.37
N LEU A 26 1.23 4.14 2.58
CA LEU A 26 1.13 5.53 2.13
C LEU A 26 0.74 6.47 3.27
N ALA A 27 -0.16 6.05 4.17
CA ALA A 27 -0.58 6.82 5.34
C ALA A 27 0.56 7.01 6.35
N LEU A 28 1.42 6.00 6.53
CA LEU A 28 2.65 6.15 7.31
C LEU A 28 3.52 7.24 6.72
N ILE A 29 3.87 7.13 5.44
CA ILE A 29 4.75 8.09 4.75
C ILE A 29 4.17 9.50 4.84
N LEU A 30 2.88 9.66 4.53
CA LEU A 30 2.19 10.94 4.58
C LEU A 30 2.18 11.55 5.98
N GLY A 31 1.86 10.76 7.01
CA GLY A 31 1.66 11.26 8.37
C GLY A 31 2.89 11.95 8.97
N LEU A 32 4.09 11.45 8.67
CA LEU A 32 5.33 11.98 9.25
C LEU A 32 6.13 12.87 8.28
N ASN A 33 6.04 12.61 6.98
CA ASN A 33 6.85 13.32 5.98
C ASN A 33 6.10 14.48 5.32
N ASN A 34 4.79 14.62 5.57
CA ASN A 34 3.90 15.63 4.96
C ASN A 34 4.05 15.74 3.43
N THR A 35 4.42 14.63 2.78
CA THR A 35 4.70 14.59 1.34
C THR A 35 4.10 13.33 0.73
N ILE A 36 3.37 13.52 -0.37
CA ILE A 36 2.79 12.41 -1.14
C ILE A 36 3.90 11.79 -2.00
N ASN A 37 4.10 10.48 -1.85
CA ASN A 37 5.09 9.73 -2.61
C ASN A 37 4.42 8.97 -3.77
N PHE A 38 4.44 9.55 -4.97
CA PHE A 38 3.91 8.88 -6.17
C PHE A 38 4.79 7.71 -6.66
N ALA A 39 6.05 7.63 -6.23
CA ALA A 39 6.92 6.49 -6.54
C ALA A 39 6.53 5.23 -5.78
N GLN A 40 5.65 5.30 -4.78
CA GLN A 40 5.28 4.15 -3.97
C GLN A 40 4.68 3.00 -4.80
N GLY A 41 3.92 3.32 -5.85
CA GLY A 41 3.43 2.31 -6.81
C GLY A 41 4.57 1.60 -7.55
N ALA A 42 5.62 2.34 -7.91
CA ALA A 42 6.80 1.75 -8.53
C ALA A 42 7.63 0.89 -7.55
N PHE A 43 7.74 1.29 -6.27
CA PHE A 43 8.34 0.46 -5.22
C PHE A 43 7.55 -0.83 -4.99
N MET A 44 6.22 -0.75 -4.99
CA MET A 44 5.32 -1.91 -4.92
C MET A 44 5.62 -2.88 -6.08
N ALA A 45 5.67 -2.39 -7.31
CA ALA A 45 5.99 -3.20 -8.47
C ALA A 45 7.40 -3.80 -8.36
N LEU A 46 8.40 -3.00 -7.99
CA LEU A 46 9.79 -3.45 -7.84
C LEU A 46 9.91 -4.59 -6.82
N ALA A 47 9.23 -4.50 -5.68
CA ALA A 47 9.19 -5.57 -4.69
C ALA A 47 8.59 -6.87 -5.26
N ALA A 48 7.55 -6.78 -6.09
CA ALA A 48 6.97 -7.94 -6.75
C ALA A 48 7.96 -8.59 -7.75
N TYR A 49 8.74 -7.80 -8.48
CA TYR A 49 9.79 -8.31 -9.37
C TYR A 49 11.00 -8.88 -8.61
N PHE A 50 11.35 -8.31 -7.45
CA PHE A 50 12.31 -8.94 -6.54
C PHE A 50 11.79 -10.28 -6.04
N ALA A 51 10.51 -10.40 -5.66
CA ALA A 51 9.94 -11.68 -5.29
C ALA A 51 9.99 -12.67 -6.47
N PHE A 52 9.63 -12.25 -7.68
CA PHE A 52 9.72 -13.09 -8.89
C PHE A 52 11.12 -13.67 -9.11
N THR A 53 12.17 -12.86 -8.90
CA THR A 53 13.56 -13.35 -9.03
C THR A 53 14.01 -14.24 -7.89
N LEU A 54 13.51 -14.01 -6.68
CA LEU A 54 13.93 -14.72 -5.47
C LEU A 54 13.18 -16.03 -5.25
N VAL A 55 11.91 -16.12 -5.67
CA VAL A 55 11.05 -17.31 -5.45
C VAL A 55 11.70 -18.62 -5.90
N PRO A 56 12.39 -18.70 -7.05
CA PRO A 56 13.07 -19.94 -7.46
C PRO A 56 14.20 -20.38 -6.52
N TYR A 57 14.81 -19.47 -5.75
CA TYR A 57 15.97 -19.75 -4.90
C TYR A 57 15.62 -19.92 -3.42
N VAL A 58 14.71 -19.09 -2.89
CA VAL A 58 14.35 -19.06 -1.45
C VAL A 58 12.89 -19.49 -1.20
N GLY A 59 12.18 -19.87 -2.25
CA GLY A 59 10.76 -20.19 -2.21
C GLY A 59 9.85 -18.96 -2.07
N PHE A 60 8.55 -19.18 -2.22
CA PHE A 60 7.53 -18.13 -2.10
C PHE A 60 7.58 -17.41 -0.74
N TRP A 61 7.72 -18.17 0.34
CA TRP A 61 7.78 -17.63 1.70
C TRP A 61 9.02 -16.74 1.93
N GLY A 62 10.18 -17.16 1.44
CA GLY A 62 11.39 -16.34 1.46
C GLY A 62 11.24 -15.09 0.61
N GLY A 63 10.66 -15.21 -0.59
CA GLY A 63 10.35 -14.08 -1.46
C GLY A 63 9.42 -13.05 -0.81
N LEU A 64 8.38 -13.50 -0.11
CA LEU A 64 7.40 -12.64 0.58
C LEU A 64 8.03 -11.77 1.68
N ILE A 65 9.09 -12.26 2.33
CA ILE A 65 9.78 -11.54 3.41
C ILE A 65 10.97 -10.72 2.87
N ILE A 66 11.82 -11.33 2.05
CA ILE A 66 13.08 -10.72 1.61
C ILE A 66 12.82 -9.63 0.57
N ALA A 67 11.89 -9.82 -0.36
CA ALA A 67 11.69 -8.86 -1.45
C ALA A 67 11.18 -7.48 -0.99
N PRO A 68 10.19 -7.36 -0.07
CA PRO A 68 9.80 -6.07 0.48
C PRO A 68 10.92 -5.40 1.27
N LEU A 69 11.77 -6.17 1.96
CA LEU A 69 12.92 -5.64 2.68
C LEU A 69 13.99 -5.08 1.72
N LEU A 70 14.24 -5.75 0.59
CA LEU A 70 15.13 -5.23 -0.46
C LEU A 70 14.57 -3.95 -1.10
N ALA A 71 13.26 -3.92 -1.39
CA ALA A 71 12.60 -2.70 -1.86
C ALA A 71 12.69 -1.59 -0.81
N GLY A 72 12.53 -1.91 0.48
CA GLY A 72 12.72 -0.99 1.60
C GLY A 72 14.15 -0.47 1.70
N ALA A 73 15.16 -1.31 1.49
CA ALA A 73 16.57 -0.91 1.48
C ALA A 73 16.89 0.05 0.32
N LEU A 74 16.38 -0.23 -0.88
CA LEU A 74 16.47 0.72 -2.00
C LEU A 74 15.70 2.01 -1.73
N GLY A 75 14.53 1.88 -1.09
CA GLY A 75 13.76 3.00 -0.59
C GLY A 75 14.57 3.89 0.35
N LEU A 76 15.29 3.30 1.31
CA LEU A 76 16.19 4.00 2.22
C LEU A 76 17.30 4.73 1.47
N ALA A 77 17.92 4.08 0.48
CA ALA A 77 18.96 4.71 -0.34
C ALA A 77 18.40 5.92 -1.11
N ILE A 78 17.24 5.78 -1.74
CA ILE A 78 16.57 6.85 -2.49
C ILE A 78 16.11 7.98 -1.55
N GLU A 79 15.56 7.64 -0.39
CA GLU A 79 15.11 8.61 0.60
C GLU A 79 16.29 9.44 1.09
N THR A 80 17.36 8.80 1.56
CA THR A 80 18.52 9.50 2.10
C THR A 80 19.27 10.33 1.06
N THR A 81 19.34 9.87 -0.20
CA THR A 81 20.10 10.54 -1.26
C THR A 81 19.31 11.63 -1.98
N LEU A 82 18.01 11.44 -2.21
CA LEU A 82 17.18 12.32 -3.02
C LEU A 82 16.08 12.99 -2.20
N ILE A 83 15.18 12.22 -1.61
CA ILE A 83 13.94 12.75 -1.00
C ILE A 83 14.25 13.62 0.23
N ARG A 84 15.19 13.19 1.07
CA ARG A 84 15.60 13.89 2.29
C ARG A 84 16.08 15.32 2.03
N ARG A 85 16.67 15.56 0.85
CA ARG A 85 17.14 16.91 0.44
C ARG A 85 15.98 17.87 0.17
N LEU A 86 14.79 17.34 -0.12
CA LEU A 86 13.60 18.11 -0.43
C LEU A 86 12.70 18.32 0.79
N TYR A 87 12.89 17.60 1.89
CA TYR A 87 12.08 17.77 3.10
C TYR A 87 12.12 19.18 3.71
N ASN A 88 13.18 19.95 3.48
CA ASN A 88 13.30 21.31 3.98
C ASN A 88 12.73 22.36 3.01
N ARG A 89 12.19 21.94 1.85
CA ARG A 89 11.55 22.83 0.88
C ARG A 89 10.09 23.02 1.25
N LYS A 90 9.62 24.26 1.21
CA LYS A 90 8.25 24.62 1.59
C LYS A 90 7.20 24.11 0.59
N ASP A 91 7.55 24.01 -0.69
CA ASP A 91 6.59 23.63 -1.74
C ASP A 91 6.56 22.10 -1.94
N PRO A 92 5.40 21.44 -1.72
CA PRO A 92 5.27 19.98 -1.91
C PRO A 92 5.49 19.53 -3.36
N ILE A 93 5.34 20.45 -4.32
CA ILE A 93 5.49 20.20 -5.77
C ILE A 93 6.85 19.61 -6.11
N TYR A 94 7.93 20.02 -5.44
CA TYR A 94 9.26 19.46 -5.71
C TYR A 94 9.33 17.96 -5.38
N THR A 95 8.73 17.55 -4.27
CA THR A 95 8.70 16.12 -3.87
C THR A 95 7.78 15.32 -4.78
N LEU A 96 6.65 15.90 -5.19
CA LEU A 96 5.76 15.29 -6.20
C LEU A 96 6.51 15.05 -7.51
N LEU A 97 7.15 16.08 -8.07
CA LEU A 97 7.88 16.01 -9.33
C LEU A 97 9.04 15.00 -9.26
N LEU A 98 9.80 14.99 -8.15
CA LEU A 98 10.85 14.00 -7.92
C LEU A 98 10.28 12.58 -7.89
N THR A 99 9.20 12.35 -7.13
CA THR A 99 8.64 11.00 -6.96
C THR A 99 7.93 10.50 -8.23
N PHE A 100 7.31 11.37 -9.02
CA PHE A 100 6.84 11.02 -10.37
C PHE A 100 8.00 10.64 -11.30
N GLY A 101 9.08 11.42 -11.32
CA GLY A 101 10.27 11.09 -12.11
C GLY A 101 10.89 9.75 -11.69
N LEU A 102 11.01 9.52 -10.38
CA LEU A 102 11.46 8.24 -9.82
C LEU A 102 10.55 7.09 -10.21
N ALA A 103 9.23 7.28 -10.19
CA ALA A 103 8.28 6.25 -10.62
C ALA A 103 8.56 5.80 -12.06
N PHE A 104 8.72 6.74 -12.99
CA PHE A 104 9.03 6.42 -14.39
C PHE A 104 10.39 5.74 -14.55
N ILE A 105 11.43 6.23 -13.87
CA ILE A 105 12.77 5.61 -13.92
C ILE A 105 12.70 4.16 -13.41
N MET A 106 12.02 3.92 -12.30
CA MET A 106 11.88 2.58 -11.73
C MET A 106 11.04 1.66 -12.63
N GLN A 107 9.95 2.15 -13.20
CA GLN A 107 9.14 1.39 -14.15
C GLN A 107 9.94 1.02 -15.41
N ASP A 108 10.73 1.95 -15.95
CA ASP A 108 11.58 1.71 -17.12
C ASP A 108 12.74 0.76 -16.80
N MET A 109 13.33 0.89 -15.62
CA MET A 109 14.33 -0.06 -15.12
C MET A 109 13.75 -1.47 -14.99
N ILE A 110 12.52 -1.60 -14.49
CA ILE A 110 11.82 -2.89 -14.42
C ILE A 110 11.63 -3.48 -15.83
N ARG A 111 11.18 -2.66 -16.80
CA ARG A 111 11.01 -3.10 -18.19
C ARG A 111 12.33 -3.52 -18.83
N THR A 112 13.42 -2.84 -18.51
CA THR A 112 14.74 -3.14 -19.06
C THR A 112 15.31 -4.45 -18.51
N ILE A 113 15.14 -4.71 -17.21
CA ILE A 113 15.71 -5.90 -16.55
C ILE A 113 14.82 -7.14 -16.77
N TRP A 114 13.50 -7.01 -16.63
CA TRP A 114 12.57 -8.15 -16.67
C TRP A 114 11.74 -8.25 -17.94
N GLY A 115 11.74 -7.21 -18.79
CA GLY A 115 10.87 -7.10 -19.95
C GLY A 115 9.56 -6.36 -19.64
N ALA A 116 8.89 -5.90 -20.71
CA ALA A 116 7.60 -5.21 -20.60
C ALA A 116 6.39 -6.16 -20.48
N GLN A 117 6.58 -7.45 -20.77
CA GLN A 117 5.49 -8.42 -20.81
C GLN A 117 5.09 -8.89 -19.41
N GLY A 118 3.79 -9.13 -19.25
CA GLY A 118 3.27 -9.66 -18.00
C GLY A 118 3.80 -11.05 -17.70
N LYS A 119 4.23 -11.28 -16.46
CA LYS A 119 4.78 -12.56 -15.99
C LYS A 119 3.97 -13.12 -14.82
N PRO A 120 3.66 -14.42 -14.78
CA PRO A 120 3.04 -14.99 -13.59
C PRO A 120 4.05 -15.05 -12.44
N LEU A 121 3.60 -14.72 -11.23
CA LEU A 121 4.36 -15.02 -10.02
C LEU A 121 3.97 -16.42 -9.54
N GLU A 122 4.94 -17.32 -9.39
CA GLU A 122 4.68 -18.69 -8.95
C GLU A 122 4.20 -18.72 -7.50
N ILE A 123 2.98 -19.19 -7.30
CA ILE A 123 2.37 -19.40 -5.98
C ILE A 123 2.42 -20.90 -5.65
N PRO A 124 2.68 -21.28 -4.38
CA PRO A 124 2.62 -22.67 -3.95
C PRO A 124 1.30 -23.36 -4.31
N GLN A 125 1.39 -24.57 -4.85
CA GLN A 125 0.22 -25.28 -5.42
C GLN A 125 -0.93 -25.48 -4.41
N PHE A 126 -0.63 -25.70 -3.12
CA PHE A 126 -1.65 -25.86 -2.08
C PHE A 126 -2.47 -24.59 -1.84
N LEU A 127 -1.95 -23.40 -2.15
CA LEU A 127 -2.71 -22.15 -2.08
C LEU A 127 -3.60 -21.97 -3.31
N ASN A 128 -3.23 -22.52 -4.46
CA ASN A 128 -4.03 -22.42 -5.68
C ASN A 128 -5.20 -23.40 -5.75
N GLN A 129 -5.37 -24.28 -4.76
CA GLN A 129 -6.49 -25.21 -4.72
C GLN A 129 -7.79 -24.51 -4.24
N PRO A 130 -8.93 -24.75 -4.92
CA PRO A 130 -10.24 -24.36 -4.41
C PRO A 130 -10.58 -25.10 -3.11
N LEU A 131 -11.18 -24.41 -2.15
CA LEU A 131 -11.56 -25.00 -0.85
C LEU A 131 -12.76 -25.96 -0.93
N SER A 132 -13.61 -25.79 -1.93
CA SER A 132 -14.80 -26.64 -2.14
C SER A 132 -15.28 -26.55 -3.58
N SER A 133 -15.96 -27.59 -4.06
CA SER A 133 -16.61 -27.60 -5.38
C SER A 133 -17.73 -26.55 -5.50
N THR A 134 -18.44 -26.27 -4.40
CA THR A 134 -19.52 -25.27 -4.35
C THR A 134 -18.99 -23.83 -4.29
N TYR A 135 -17.82 -23.62 -3.67
CA TYR A 135 -17.16 -22.33 -3.54
C TYR A 135 -15.83 -22.31 -4.31
N PHE A 136 -15.89 -22.66 -5.59
CA PHE A 136 -14.70 -22.80 -6.45
C PHE A 136 -13.86 -21.52 -6.54
N PHE A 137 -14.46 -20.36 -6.26
CA PHE A 137 -13.80 -19.05 -6.27
C PHE A 137 -13.05 -18.71 -4.97
N LEU A 138 -13.24 -19.49 -3.92
CA LEU A 138 -12.51 -19.38 -2.67
C LEU A 138 -11.29 -20.31 -2.74
N THR A 139 -10.15 -19.75 -3.19
CA THR A 139 -8.86 -20.45 -3.17
C THR A 139 -8.14 -20.19 -1.86
N GLY A 140 -7.27 -21.12 -1.46
CA GLY A 140 -6.40 -20.94 -0.28
C GLY A 140 -5.56 -19.65 -0.37
N TYR A 141 -5.16 -19.25 -1.57
CA TYR A 141 -4.37 -18.04 -1.82
C TYR A 141 -5.14 -16.78 -1.45
N ARG A 142 -6.45 -16.73 -1.71
CA ARG A 142 -7.26 -15.55 -1.41
C ARG A 142 -7.47 -15.37 0.09
N LEU A 143 -7.71 -16.48 0.81
CA LEU A 143 -7.73 -16.44 2.28
C LEU A 143 -6.36 -16.07 2.85
N PHE A 144 -5.30 -16.57 2.22
CA PHE A 144 -3.93 -16.22 2.58
C PHE A 144 -3.66 -14.72 2.42
N VAL A 145 -4.09 -14.08 1.32
CA VAL A 145 -3.98 -12.63 1.12
C VAL A 145 -4.65 -11.86 2.26
N VAL A 146 -5.90 -12.22 2.60
CA VAL A 146 -6.63 -11.58 3.70
C VAL A 146 -5.91 -11.81 5.03
N GLY A 147 -5.41 -13.03 5.27
CA GLY A 147 -4.62 -13.38 6.45
C GLY A 147 -3.35 -12.55 6.58
N VAL A 148 -2.57 -12.40 5.50
CA VAL A 148 -1.35 -11.58 5.48
C VAL A 148 -1.70 -10.11 5.68
N ALA A 149 -2.80 -9.61 5.10
CA ALA A 149 -3.24 -8.25 5.35
C ALA A 149 -3.55 -8.01 6.83
N LEU A 150 -4.33 -8.90 7.46
CA LEU A 150 -4.65 -8.82 8.88
C LEU A 150 -3.42 -8.93 9.78
N VAL A 151 -2.54 -9.90 9.50
CA VAL A 151 -1.29 -10.09 10.26
C VAL A 151 -0.36 -8.89 10.07
N GLY A 152 -0.21 -8.38 8.85
CA GLY A 152 0.60 -7.20 8.54
C GLY A 152 0.08 -5.97 9.27
N THR A 153 -1.22 -5.71 9.21
CA THR A 153 -1.85 -4.61 9.96
C THR A 153 -1.68 -4.79 11.46
N GLY A 154 -1.91 -5.98 12.00
CA GLY A 154 -1.73 -6.28 13.41
C GLY A 154 -0.27 -6.09 13.86
N ALA A 155 0.69 -6.52 13.04
CA ALA A 155 2.11 -6.33 13.27
C ALA A 155 2.48 -4.85 13.27
N LEU A 156 1.99 -4.07 12.30
CA LEU A 156 2.21 -2.61 12.27
C LEU A 156 1.64 -1.95 13.52
N PHE A 157 0.41 -2.29 13.90
CA PHE A 157 -0.21 -1.72 15.10
C PHE A 157 0.58 -2.09 16.36
N GLY A 158 1.06 -3.34 16.46
CA GLY A 158 1.93 -3.80 17.53
C GLY A 158 3.26 -3.04 17.57
N VAL A 159 3.92 -2.88 16.41
CA VAL A 159 5.16 -2.10 16.28
C VAL A 159 4.92 -0.66 16.73
N LEU A 160 3.86 -0.03 16.25
CA LEU A 160 3.54 1.33 16.64
C LEU A 160 3.27 1.42 18.14
N ARG A 161 2.42 0.56 18.69
CA ARG A 161 1.96 0.63 20.08
C ARG A 161 3.06 0.32 21.09
N PHE A 162 3.84 -0.73 20.84
CA PHE A 162 4.74 -1.32 21.84
C PHE A 162 6.22 -0.98 21.65
N THR A 163 6.64 -0.47 20.48
CA THR A 163 8.07 -0.15 20.26
C THR A 163 8.39 1.32 20.49
N ARG A 164 9.63 1.61 20.88
CA ARG A 164 10.13 3.00 21.04
C ARG A 164 10.07 3.78 19.73
N ILE A 165 10.35 3.14 18.59
CA ILE A 165 10.25 3.75 17.27
C ILE A 165 8.79 4.13 17.00
N GLY A 166 7.86 3.22 17.28
CA GLY A 166 6.43 3.45 17.12
C GLY A 166 5.87 4.62 17.93
N ILE A 167 6.28 4.73 19.21
CA ILE A 167 5.90 5.86 20.07
C ILE A 167 6.45 7.17 19.50
N ARG A 168 7.69 7.19 19.03
CA ARG A 168 8.30 8.37 18.41
C ARG A 168 7.62 8.75 17.11
N ILE A 169 7.24 7.79 16.26
CA ILE A 169 6.51 8.06 15.01
C ILE A 169 5.15 8.71 15.33
N ARG A 170 4.38 8.13 16.26
CA ARG A 170 3.09 8.72 16.65
C ARG A 170 3.24 10.11 17.24
N ALA A 171 4.20 10.33 18.13
CA ALA A 171 4.44 11.64 18.70
C ALA A 171 4.94 12.64 17.65
N GLY A 172 5.74 12.20 16.68
CA GLY A 172 6.20 13.02 15.57
C GLY A 172 5.07 13.43 14.62
N ASN A 173 4.05 12.60 14.44
CA ASN A 173 2.86 12.99 13.67
C ASN A 173 2.05 14.11 14.33
N SER A 174 2.14 14.26 15.66
CA SER A 174 1.49 15.35 16.39
C SER A 174 2.31 16.62 16.35
N ASP A 175 3.60 16.52 16.69
CA ASP A 175 4.52 17.66 16.68
C ASP A 175 5.98 17.21 16.49
N LEU A 176 6.49 17.40 15.27
CA LEU A 176 7.88 17.12 14.93
C LEU A 176 8.87 18.05 15.63
N GLU A 177 8.49 19.30 15.91
CA GLU A 177 9.36 20.29 16.53
C GLU A 177 9.61 19.92 18.00
N THR A 178 8.54 19.59 18.74
CA THR A 178 8.65 19.11 20.13
C THR A 178 9.49 17.83 20.22
N ILE A 179 9.28 16.86 19.33
CA ILE A 179 10.07 15.62 19.30
C ILE A 179 11.55 15.90 19.01
N SER A 180 11.84 16.87 18.14
CA SER A 180 13.21 17.27 17.82
C SER A 180 13.92 17.94 18.99
N ALA A 181 13.22 18.76 19.77
CA ALA A 181 13.74 19.41 20.97
C ALA A 181 14.09 18.40 22.07
N LEU A 182 13.41 17.24 22.10
CA LEU A 182 13.73 16.10 22.98
C LEU A 182 14.94 15.27 22.51
N GLY A 183 15.66 15.72 21.48
CA GLY A 183 16.89 15.08 20.98
C GLY A 183 16.64 13.86 20.07
N VAL A 184 15.40 13.65 19.60
CA VAL A 184 15.10 12.60 18.63
C VAL A 184 15.59 13.00 17.25
N ASN A 185 16.40 12.14 16.61
CA ASN A 185 16.84 12.37 15.24
C ASN A 185 15.64 12.21 14.27
N ILE A 186 15.09 13.34 13.82
CA ILE A 186 13.95 13.40 12.90
C ILE A 186 14.27 12.65 11.59
N TYR A 187 15.49 12.77 11.09
CA TYR A 187 15.85 12.12 9.83
C TYR A 187 15.78 10.61 9.93
N LEU A 188 16.32 10.03 11.00
CA LEU A 188 16.24 8.59 11.22
C LEU A 188 14.79 8.13 11.43
N LEU A 189 13.96 8.96 12.07
CA LEU A 189 12.54 8.68 12.25
C LEU A 189 11.78 8.69 10.91
N ARG A 190 12.03 9.70 10.05
CA ARG A 190 11.47 9.81 8.70
C ARG A 190 11.92 8.68 7.79
N SER A 191 13.21 8.35 7.79
CA SER A 191 13.76 7.21 7.05
C SER A 191 13.14 5.89 7.50
N ALA A 192 13.02 5.63 8.81
CA ALA A 192 12.39 4.42 9.32
C ALA A 192 10.93 4.32 8.90
N ASN A 193 10.17 5.40 9.02
CA ASN A 193 8.78 5.48 8.60
C ASN A 193 8.62 5.25 7.08
N PHE A 194 9.53 5.81 6.28
CA PHE A 194 9.57 5.62 4.83
C PHE A 194 9.82 4.15 4.44
N VAL A 195 10.79 3.51 5.08
CA VAL A 195 11.11 2.09 4.85
C VAL A 195 9.93 1.20 5.22
N ILE A 196 9.30 1.42 6.39
CA ILE A 196 8.12 0.65 6.79
C ILE A 196 7.01 0.84 5.76
N GLY A 197 6.77 2.06 5.29
CA GLY A 197 5.77 2.33 4.25
C GLY A 197 6.02 1.56 2.95
N ILE A 198 7.28 1.53 2.48
CA ILE A 198 7.67 0.76 1.30
C ILE A 198 7.56 -0.75 1.51
N VAL A 199 7.88 -1.26 2.70
CA VAL A 199 7.72 -2.69 3.01
C VAL A 199 6.24 -3.08 2.89
N PHE A 200 5.31 -2.28 3.42
CA PHE A 200 3.88 -2.53 3.28
C PHE A 200 3.40 -2.46 1.82
N ALA A 201 3.89 -1.47 1.06
CA ALA A 201 3.64 -1.40 -0.37
C ALA A 201 4.18 -2.64 -1.10
N GLY A 202 5.37 -3.11 -0.73
CA GLY A 202 6.00 -4.28 -1.32
C GLY A 202 5.24 -5.58 -1.02
N VAL A 203 4.77 -5.77 0.21
CA VAL A 203 3.89 -6.89 0.57
C VAL A 203 2.61 -6.85 -0.26
N ALA A 204 1.96 -5.68 -0.38
CA ALA A 204 0.79 -5.52 -1.26
C ALA A 204 1.11 -5.89 -2.71
N GLY A 205 2.29 -5.50 -3.20
CA GLY A 205 2.81 -5.80 -4.54
C GLY A 205 2.92 -7.28 -4.83
N ILE A 206 3.56 -8.02 -3.94
CA ILE A 206 3.76 -9.47 -4.08
C ILE A 206 2.41 -10.21 -4.07
N LEU A 207 1.53 -9.83 -3.13
CA LEU A 207 0.21 -10.44 -3.01
C LEU A 207 -0.66 -10.16 -4.25
N ALA A 208 -0.63 -8.91 -4.75
CA ALA A 208 -1.32 -8.52 -5.98
C ALA A 208 -0.74 -9.25 -7.20
N ALA A 209 0.59 -9.36 -7.31
CA ALA A 209 1.26 -10.03 -8.42
C ALA A 209 0.95 -11.53 -8.49
N GLY A 210 0.78 -12.19 -7.35
CA GLY A 210 0.31 -13.58 -7.35
C GLY A 210 -1.12 -13.73 -7.90
N GLN A 211 -2.00 -12.74 -7.69
CA GLN A 211 -3.39 -12.83 -8.16
C GLN A 211 -3.59 -12.31 -9.58
N LEU A 212 -2.90 -11.22 -9.94
CA LEU A 212 -3.09 -10.46 -11.18
C LEU A 212 -1.96 -10.68 -12.20
N GLY A 213 -0.86 -11.29 -11.77
CA GLY A 213 0.40 -11.31 -12.53
C GLY A 213 1.22 -10.06 -12.31
N LEU A 214 2.50 -10.15 -12.69
CA LEU A 214 3.45 -9.04 -12.70
C LEU A 214 3.20 -8.20 -13.95
N ASN A 215 3.14 -6.88 -13.77
CA ASN A 215 3.18 -5.90 -14.85
C ASN A 215 4.00 -4.70 -14.35
N PRO A 216 4.92 -4.11 -15.15
CA PRO A 216 5.71 -2.97 -14.71
C PRO A 216 4.87 -1.78 -14.20
N ASN A 217 3.66 -1.60 -14.71
CA ASN A 217 2.72 -0.54 -14.34
C ASN A 217 1.67 -0.95 -13.30
N MET A 218 1.80 -2.15 -12.70
CA MET A 218 0.77 -2.65 -11.77
C MET A 218 0.54 -1.73 -10.57
N GLY A 219 1.56 -0.98 -10.15
CA GLY A 219 1.43 -0.02 -9.04
C GLY A 219 0.54 1.18 -9.34
N ASP A 220 0.42 1.57 -10.61
CA ASP A 220 -0.36 2.75 -11.03
C ASP A 220 -1.86 2.52 -10.80
N ALA A 221 -2.31 1.27 -11.01
CA ALA A 221 -3.70 0.88 -10.77
C ALA A 221 -4.08 0.85 -9.28
N LEU A 222 -3.11 0.75 -8.36
CA LEU A 222 -3.38 0.67 -6.92
C LEU A 222 -3.10 1.97 -6.17
N ILE A 223 -2.21 2.84 -6.68
CA ILE A 223 -1.82 4.06 -5.96
C ILE A 223 -3.00 5.03 -5.78
N MET A 224 -3.82 5.21 -6.82
CA MET A 224 -4.97 6.12 -6.77
C MET A 224 -6.07 5.59 -5.83
N PRO A 225 -6.56 4.34 -5.95
CA PRO A 225 -7.48 3.78 -4.97
C PRO A 225 -6.94 3.79 -3.53
N ALA A 226 -5.65 3.56 -3.32
CA ALA A 226 -5.04 3.62 -1.99
C ALA A 226 -5.01 5.06 -1.43
N PHE A 227 -4.75 6.06 -2.27
CA PHE A 227 -4.86 7.46 -1.85
C PHE A 227 -6.31 7.82 -1.49
N VAL A 228 -7.27 7.42 -2.32
CA VAL A 228 -8.71 7.58 -2.02
C VAL A 228 -9.08 6.90 -0.72
N ALA A 229 -8.56 5.69 -0.46
CA ALA A 229 -8.77 4.98 0.80
C ALA A 229 -8.27 5.76 2.02
N ILE A 230 -7.16 6.49 1.92
CA ILE A 230 -6.68 7.38 2.99
C ILE A 230 -7.61 8.58 3.18
N VAL A 231 -8.04 9.21 2.08
CA VAL A 231 -8.97 10.36 2.15
C VAL A 231 -10.29 9.94 2.78
N VAL A 232 -10.86 8.82 2.33
CA VAL A 232 -12.11 8.27 2.87
C VAL A 232 -11.92 7.81 4.33
N GLY A 233 -10.80 7.17 4.64
CA GLY A 233 -10.43 6.73 5.98
C GLY A 233 -10.17 7.87 6.97
N GLY A 234 -9.68 9.00 6.47
CA GLY A 234 -9.19 10.13 7.25
C GLY A 234 -7.66 10.18 7.26
N VAL A 235 -7.11 11.29 6.76
CA VAL A 235 -5.67 11.55 6.74
C VAL A 235 -5.12 11.55 8.17
N GLY A 236 -3.98 10.89 8.39
CA GLY A 236 -3.37 10.75 9.71
C GLY A 236 -3.89 9.56 10.54
N SER A 237 -4.97 8.90 10.10
CA SER A 237 -5.51 7.72 10.78
C SER A 237 -5.16 6.43 10.04
N LEU A 238 -4.28 5.62 10.65
CA LEU A 238 -3.90 4.31 10.08
C LEU A 238 -5.07 3.33 10.07
N VAL A 239 -5.87 3.31 11.15
CA VAL A 239 -7.07 2.46 11.22
C VAL A 239 -8.12 2.95 10.23
N GLY A 240 -8.29 4.27 10.10
CA GLY A 240 -9.13 4.86 9.08
C GLY A 240 -8.72 4.43 7.67
N SER A 241 -7.43 4.49 7.35
CA SER A 241 -6.89 4.13 6.02
C SER A 241 -7.10 2.65 5.69
N LEU A 242 -6.97 1.75 6.67
CA LEU A 242 -7.32 0.33 6.52
C LEU A 242 -8.81 0.15 6.18
N LEU A 243 -9.70 0.75 6.97
CA LEU A 243 -11.15 0.65 6.77
C LEU A 243 -11.55 1.27 5.44
N GLY A 244 -10.96 2.41 5.06
CA GLY A 244 -11.15 3.04 3.76
C GLY A 244 -10.77 2.11 2.62
N GLY A 245 -9.63 1.41 2.70
CA GLY A 245 -9.20 0.45 1.69
C GLY A 245 -10.18 -0.71 1.53
N LEU A 246 -10.67 -1.24 2.65
CA LEU A 246 -11.66 -2.32 2.66
C LEU A 246 -13.01 -1.85 2.09
N ILE A 247 -13.49 -0.66 2.47
CA ILE A 247 -14.74 -0.07 1.95
C ILE A 247 -14.64 0.14 0.45
N ILE A 248 -13.55 0.74 -0.03
CA ILE A 248 -13.32 1.01 -1.45
C ILE A 248 -13.24 -0.30 -2.24
N GLY A 249 -12.52 -1.31 -1.74
CA GLY A 249 -12.45 -2.62 -2.38
C GLY A 249 -13.80 -3.33 -2.44
N LEU A 250 -14.53 -3.38 -1.32
CA LEU A 250 -15.86 -3.99 -1.27
C LEU A 250 -16.85 -3.27 -2.19
N ALA A 251 -16.85 -1.94 -2.20
CA ALA A 251 -17.68 -1.15 -3.09
C ALA A 251 -17.36 -1.44 -4.56
N SER A 252 -16.07 -1.41 -4.93
CA SER A 252 -15.62 -1.71 -6.29
C SER A 252 -16.04 -3.12 -6.71
N GLY A 253 -15.82 -4.12 -5.85
CA GLY A 253 -16.22 -5.51 -6.12
C GLY A 253 -17.73 -5.68 -6.29
N ILE A 254 -18.54 -5.10 -5.41
CA ILE A 254 -20.01 -5.14 -5.52
C ILE A 254 -20.46 -4.44 -6.81
N THR A 255 -19.90 -3.28 -7.13
CA THR A 255 -20.21 -2.56 -8.37
C THR A 255 -19.83 -3.39 -9.59
N THR A 256 -18.71 -4.13 -9.57
CA THR A 256 -18.35 -5.05 -10.65
C THR A 256 -19.40 -6.14 -10.89
N ALA A 257 -20.14 -6.55 -9.86
CA ALA A 257 -21.21 -7.54 -10.01
C ALA A 257 -22.41 -7.01 -10.82
N PHE A 258 -22.70 -5.71 -10.74
CA PHE A 258 -23.87 -5.08 -11.38
C PHE A 258 -23.50 -4.33 -12.65
N TYR A 259 -22.43 -3.53 -12.60
CA TYR A 259 -21.97 -2.66 -13.68
C TYR A 259 -20.44 -2.51 -13.66
N PRO A 260 -19.70 -3.44 -14.30
CA PRO A 260 -18.23 -3.46 -14.33
C PRO A 260 -17.58 -2.13 -14.71
N ALA A 261 -18.14 -1.40 -15.68
CA ALA A 261 -17.58 -0.14 -16.14
C ALA A 261 -17.64 1.01 -15.09
N ALA A 262 -18.47 0.89 -14.05
CA ALA A 262 -18.51 1.86 -12.95
C ALA A 262 -17.68 1.46 -11.74
N SER A 263 -17.02 0.29 -11.76
CA SER A 263 -16.25 -0.22 -10.61
C SER A 263 -15.04 0.65 -10.23
N GLU A 264 -14.48 1.38 -11.21
CA GLU A 264 -13.44 2.38 -10.97
C GLU A 264 -14.05 3.73 -10.56
N VAL A 265 -15.16 4.13 -11.21
CA VAL A 265 -15.83 5.40 -10.95
C VAL A 265 -16.41 5.47 -9.54
N VAL A 266 -16.93 4.34 -9.01
CA VAL A 266 -17.53 4.28 -7.67
C VAL A 266 -16.53 4.68 -6.58
N ILE A 267 -15.24 4.39 -6.77
CA ILE A 267 -14.17 4.77 -5.85
C ILE A 267 -14.13 6.28 -5.68
N TYR A 268 -14.18 7.02 -6.79
CA TYR A 268 -14.16 8.48 -6.81
C TYR A 268 -15.49 9.10 -6.40
N ILE A 269 -16.63 8.45 -6.67
CA ILE A 269 -17.92 8.87 -6.15
C ILE A 269 -17.92 8.79 -4.62
N ILE A 270 -17.44 7.68 -4.05
CA ILE A 270 -17.34 7.53 -2.59
C ILE A 270 -16.43 8.62 -2.01
N MET A 271 -15.30 8.91 -2.66
CA MET A 271 -14.43 10.01 -2.27
C MET A 271 -15.19 11.35 -2.26
N GLY A 272 -15.89 11.68 -3.36
CA GLY A 272 -16.64 12.93 -3.48
C GLY A 272 -17.73 13.08 -2.43
N VAL A 273 -18.52 12.02 -2.23
CA VAL A 273 -19.54 11.97 -1.16
C VAL A 273 -18.89 12.15 0.20
N MET A 274 -17.77 11.47 0.46
CA MET A 274 -17.10 11.55 1.75
C MET A 274 -16.55 12.95 2.01
N LEU A 275 -15.97 13.62 1.01
CA LEU A 275 -15.48 14.99 1.14
C LEU A 275 -16.61 15.99 1.45
N VAL A 276 -17.81 15.78 0.89
CA VAL A 276 -18.98 16.64 1.17
C VAL A 276 -19.58 16.36 2.54
N VAL A 277 -19.74 15.08 2.92
CA VAL A 277 -20.45 14.70 4.15
C VAL A 277 -19.55 14.74 5.38
N ARG A 278 -18.29 14.34 5.23
CA ARG A 278 -17.28 14.27 6.31
C ARG A 278 -15.89 14.56 5.73
N PRO A 279 -15.51 15.84 5.53
CA PRO A 279 -14.23 16.23 4.93
C PRO A 279 -13.00 15.73 5.71
N ARG A 280 -13.16 15.39 6.99
CA ARG A 280 -12.11 14.79 7.83
C ARG A 280 -11.95 13.27 7.63
N GLY A 281 -12.75 12.63 6.77
CA GLY A 281 -12.78 11.18 6.60
C GLY A 281 -13.49 10.45 7.77
N LEU A 282 -13.42 9.11 7.78
CA LEU A 282 -14.13 8.27 8.76
C LEU A 282 -13.56 8.40 10.17
N MET A 283 -12.23 8.52 10.29
CA MET A 283 -11.49 8.53 11.55
C MET A 283 -10.36 9.58 11.57
N GLY A 284 -10.45 10.66 10.78
CA GLY A 284 -9.41 11.69 10.76
C GLY A 284 -9.28 12.42 12.10
N GLN A 285 -8.05 12.82 12.44
CA GLN A 285 -7.73 13.58 13.64
C GLN A 285 -7.76 15.09 13.34
N GLU A 286 -8.01 15.91 14.36
CA GLU A 286 -7.98 17.37 14.26
C GLU A 286 -6.53 17.88 14.04
N GLY A 287 -6.33 18.87 13.17
CA GLY A 287 -5.06 19.62 13.07
C GLY A 287 -4.06 19.29 11.95
N LEU A 288 -4.33 18.35 11.02
CA LEU A 288 -3.35 18.01 9.97
C LEU A 288 -3.32 18.98 8.76
N PHE A 289 -4.32 19.85 8.65
CA PHE A 289 -4.43 20.92 7.64
C PHE A 289 -4.92 22.26 8.24
N GLU A 290 -4.95 22.37 9.56
CA GLU A 290 -5.27 23.60 10.30
C GLU A 290 -3.98 24.23 10.83
#